data_AF-A0A5E7QT04-F1
#
_entry.id   AF-A0A5E7QT04-F1
#
_cell.length_a   1.000
_cell.length_b   1.000
_cell.length_c   1.000
_cell.angle_alpha   90.00
_cell.angle_beta   90.00
_cell.angle_gamma   90.00
#
_symmetry.space_group_name_H-M   'P 1'
#
loop_
_entity.id
_entity.type
_entity.pdbx_description
1 polymer ?
#
loop_
_entity_poly.entity_id
_entity_poly.type
_entity_poly.pdbx_seq_one_letter_code
_entity_poly.pdbx_strand_id
1 'polypeptide(L)'
;MNQTIQQSQAALQALRGRVSLSTSEMYKMIGREEPVRPSRFTVVPLGKNTFDVIDRSTDLSRGARTGHDNACHYAQQLEERANFFASVCAITRYACRTALRWTVGIAIGLVVFAYYGAGH
;
A
#
# COMPACT_ATOMS: atom_id res chain seq x y z
N MET A 1 3.98 -38.21 -19.02
CA MET A 1 4.26 -37.09 -18.08
C MET A 1 5.01 -37.64 -16.89
N ASN A 2 6.19 -37.11 -16.58
CA ASN A 2 7.06 -37.66 -15.55
C ASN A 2 6.69 -37.09 -14.17
N GLN A 3 6.34 -37.95 -13.21
CA GLN A 3 5.87 -37.54 -11.88
C GLN A 3 6.91 -36.76 -11.09
N THR A 4 8.20 -37.05 -11.29
CA THR A 4 9.30 -36.32 -10.63
C THR A 4 9.39 -34.86 -11.09
N ILE A 5 9.08 -34.59 -12.36
CA ILE A 5 9.07 -33.21 -12.89
C ILE A 5 7.93 -32.41 -12.26
N GLN A 6 6.73 -32.99 -12.10
CA GLN A 6 5.59 -32.32 -11.46
C GLN A 6 5.85 -32.00 -9.99
N GLN A 7 6.49 -32.92 -9.25
CA GLN A 7 6.88 -32.68 -7.86
C GLN A 7 7.88 -31.53 -7.73
N SER A 8 8.88 -31.46 -8.62
CA SER A 8 9.85 -30.36 -8.63
C SER A 8 9.20 -29.00 -8.93
N GLN A 9 8.24 -28.96 -9.86
CA GLN A 9 7.49 -27.75 -10.19
C GLN A 9 6.58 -27.30 -9.05
N ALA A 10 5.89 -28.23 -8.39
CA ALA A 10 5.06 -27.94 -7.23
C ALA A 10 5.89 -27.38 -6.06
N ALA A 11 7.08 -27.96 -5.80
CA ALA A 11 8.00 -27.46 -4.79
C ALA A 11 8.52 -26.05 -5.13
N LEU A 12 8.89 -25.81 -6.39
CA LEU A 12 9.33 -24.49 -6.84
C LEU A 12 8.21 -23.45 -6.78
N GLN A 13 6.97 -23.81 -7.13
CA GLN A 13 5.81 -22.92 -7.01
C GLN A 13 5.51 -22.58 -5.55
N ALA A 14 5.59 -23.56 -4.64
CA ALA A 14 5.43 -23.33 -3.21
C ALA A 14 6.52 -22.40 -2.65
N LEU A 15 7.78 -22.58 -3.07
CA LEU A 15 8.89 -21.70 -2.71
C LEU A 15 8.68 -20.29 -3.26
N ARG A 16 8.24 -20.17 -4.52
CA ARG A 16 7.96 -18.87 -5.15
C ARG A 16 6.83 -18.12 -4.44
N GLY A 17 5.78 -18.83 -4.05
CA GLY A 17 4.68 -18.28 -3.24
C GLY A 17 5.15 -17.78 -1.88
N ARG A 18 6.08 -18.49 -1.22
CA ARG A 18 6.70 -18.07 0.05
C ARG A 18 7.64 -16.87 -0.10
N VAL A 19 8.37 -16.80 -1.21
CA VAL A 19 9.25 -15.65 -1.51
C VAL A 19 8.45 -14.40 -1.89
N SER A 20 7.27 -14.56 -2.51
CA SER A 20 6.39 -13.44 -2.85
C SER A 20 5.53 -12.93 -1.69
N LEU A 21 5.41 -13.69 -0.60
CA LEU A 21 4.67 -13.27 0.58
C LEU A 21 5.40 -12.08 1.22
N SER A 22 4.69 -10.98 1.40
CA SER A 22 5.22 -9.85 2.16
C SER A 22 5.56 -10.32 3.58
N THR A 23 6.65 -9.83 4.16
CA THR A 23 7.01 -10.11 5.57
C THR A 23 5.80 -9.95 6.49
N SER A 24 4.96 -8.94 6.23
CA SER A 24 3.68 -8.71 6.93
C SER A 24 2.69 -9.87 6.86
N GLU A 25 2.56 -10.50 5.69
CA GLU A 25 1.66 -11.63 5.46
C GLU A 25 2.20 -12.90 6.08
N MET A 26 3.53 -13.09 6.09
CA MET A 26 4.18 -14.18 6.80
C MET A 26 3.89 -14.14 8.31
N TYR A 27 4.02 -12.96 8.95
CA TYR A 27 3.72 -12.82 10.38
C TYR A 27 2.25 -13.12 10.69
N LYS A 28 1.32 -12.65 9.85
CA LYS A 28 -0.11 -12.96 9.96
C LYS A 28 -0.40 -14.46 9.85
N MET A 29 0.25 -15.18 8.93
CA MET A 29 0.09 -16.63 8.78
C MET A 29 0.64 -17.42 9.98
N ILE A 30 1.69 -16.93 10.63
CA ILE A 30 2.31 -17.56 11.81
C ILE A 30 1.50 -17.22 13.10
N GLY A 31 0.46 -16.38 13.01
CA GLY A 31 -0.32 -15.93 14.16
C GLY A 31 0.49 -15.04 15.11
N ARG A 32 1.52 -14.38 14.58
CA ARG A 32 2.37 -13.46 15.33
C ARG A 32 2.02 -12.03 14.94
N GLU A 33 2.07 -11.13 15.92
CA GLU A 33 1.99 -9.71 15.63
C GLU A 33 3.13 -9.32 14.68
N GLU A 34 2.77 -8.54 13.66
CA GLU A 34 3.73 -8.01 12.69
C GLU A 34 4.75 -7.14 13.45
N PRO A 35 6.06 -7.29 13.18
CA PRO A 35 7.06 -6.44 13.80
C PRO A 35 6.70 -4.98 13.52
N VAL A 36 6.78 -4.15 14.57
CA VAL A 36 6.41 -2.74 14.52
C VAL A 36 7.08 -2.11 13.32
N ARG A 37 6.28 -1.68 12.34
CA ARG A 37 6.82 -0.98 11.17
C ARG A 37 7.58 0.24 11.68
N PRO A 38 8.79 0.47 11.18
CA PRO A 38 9.58 1.59 11.63
C PRO A 38 8.78 2.88 11.37
N SER A 39 8.52 3.66 12.43
CA SER A 39 7.73 4.90 12.34
C SER A 39 8.28 5.80 11.24
N ARG A 40 7.40 6.41 10.45
CA ARG A 40 7.85 7.26 9.35
C ARG A 40 8.41 8.57 9.86
N PHE A 41 7.89 9.04 11.00
CA PHE A 41 8.36 10.22 11.68
C PHE A 41 9.10 9.83 12.96
N THR A 42 10.25 10.45 13.18
CA THR A 42 11.08 10.26 14.37
C THR A 42 11.08 11.55 15.17
N VAL A 43 10.87 11.43 16.48
CA VAL A 43 10.93 12.57 17.40
C VAL A 43 12.36 12.67 17.94
N VAL A 44 13.06 13.77 17.63
CA VAL A 44 14.45 14.00 18.03
C VAL A 44 14.50 15.15 19.04
N PRO A 45 15.10 14.99 20.22
CA PRO A 45 15.23 16.08 21.18
C PRO A 45 16.25 17.13 20.70
N LEU A 46 15.83 18.39 20.65
CA LEU A 46 16.68 19.56 20.31
C LEU A 46 17.19 20.30 21.57
N GLY A 47 16.69 19.93 22.76
CA GLY A 47 17.00 20.60 24.04
C GLY A 47 15.93 21.59 24.48
N LYS A 48 16.00 22.11 25.72
CA LYS A 48 15.03 23.06 26.29
C LYS A 48 13.55 22.62 26.14
N ASN A 49 13.27 21.33 26.32
CA ASN A 49 11.95 20.72 26.13
C ASN A 49 11.36 20.91 24.72
N THR A 50 12.22 21.12 23.72
CA THR A 50 11.85 21.16 22.31
C THR A 50 12.25 19.86 21.63
N PHE A 51 11.36 19.38 20.77
CA PHE A 51 11.51 18.14 20.02
C PHE A 51 11.22 18.43 18.56
N ASP A 52 12.13 18.01 17.68
CA ASP A 52 11.89 18.03 16.25
C ASP A 52 11.18 16.76 15.81
N VAL A 53 10.35 16.88 14.77
CA VAL A 53 9.75 15.72 14.11
C VAL A 53 10.36 15.60 12.72
N ILE A 54 11.21 14.59 12.54
CA ILE A 54 11.98 14.36 11.32
C ILE A 54 11.34 13.21 10.53
N ASP A 55 11.12 13.42 9.24
CA ASP A 55 10.67 12.37 8.34
C ASP A 55 11.85 11.45 7.97
N ARG A 56 11.80 10.18 8.38
CA ARG A 56 12.86 9.19 8.15
C ARG A 56 13.20 9.01 6.66
N SER A 57 12.24 9.24 5.77
CA SER A 57 12.44 9.01 4.33
C SER A 57 13.13 10.18 3.62
N THR A 58 12.98 11.39 4.14
CA THR A 58 13.48 12.62 3.51
C THR A 58 14.52 13.35 4.35
N ASP A 59 14.69 12.95 5.60
CA ASP A 59 15.49 13.62 6.63
C ASP A 59 15.10 15.09 6.85
N LEU A 60 13.89 15.46 6.42
CA LEU A 60 13.38 16.82 6.54
C LEU A 60 12.69 17.00 7.90
N SER A 61 13.07 18.07 8.59
CA SER A 61 12.34 18.60 9.75
C SER A 61 10.95 19.06 9.33
N ARG A 62 9.91 18.48 9.94
CA ARG A 62 8.50 18.88 9.77
C ARG A 62 8.06 19.92 10.79
N GLY A 63 8.92 20.25 11.74
CA GLY A 63 8.76 21.36 12.67
C GLY A 63 8.95 20.95 14.12
N ALA A 64 9.61 21.84 14.86
CA ALA A 64 9.82 21.69 16.29
C ALA A 64 8.52 21.94 17.08
N ARG A 65 8.34 21.15 18.14
CA ARG A 65 7.25 21.28 19.12
C ARG A 65 7.82 21.33 20.52
N THR A 66 7.13 22.05 21.41
CA THR A 66 7.44 22.08 22.83
C THR A 66 6.70 20.95 23.54
N GLY A 67 7.41 20.20 24.38
CA GLY A 67 6.89 19.05 25.10
C GLY A 67 6.91 17.76 24.29
N HIS A 68 7.23 16.65 24.96
CA HIS A 68 7.35 15.33 24.35
C HIS A 68 6.01 14.83 23.82
N ASP A 69 4.95 14.95 24.62
CA ASP A 69 3.61 14.47 24.26
C ASP A 69 3.05 15.16 23.01
N ASN A 70 3.28 16.48 22.90
CA ASN A 70 2.88 17.26 21.73
C ASN A 70 3.63 16.82 20.47
N ALA A 71 4.92 16.52 20.58
CA ALA A 71 5.72 16.04 19.46
C ALA A 71 5.30 14.64 19.01
N CYS A 72 5.00 13.75 19.97
CA CYS A 72 4.47 12.41 19.69
C CYS A 72 3.09 12.47 19.03
N HIS A 73 2.17 13.28 19.56
CA HIS A 73 0.84 13.45 18.97
C HIS A 73 0.91 14.07 17.57
N TYR A 74 1.83 15.01 17.35
CA TYR A 74 2.07 15.59 16.03
C TYR A 74 2.64 14.56 15.04
N ALA A 75 3.60 13.74 15.47
CA ALA A 75 4.13 12.65 14.66
C ALA A 75 3.02 11.65 14.28
N GLN A 76 2.16 11.27 15.21
CA GLN A 76 1.02 10.39 14.96
C GLN A 76 0.05 10.97 13.92
N GLN A 77 -0.31 12.25 14.02
CA GLN A 77 -1.16 12.91 13.02
C GLN A 77 -0.53 12.91 11.62
N LEU A 78 0.79 13.07 11.53
CA LEU A 78 1.49 13.02 10.25
C LEU A 78 1.46 11.60 9.66
N GLU A 79 1.55 10.55 10.48
CA GLU A 79 1.39 9.17 10.03
C GLU A 79 -0.02 8.88 9.53
N GLU A 80 -1.05 9.31 10.27
CA GLU A 80 -2.45 9.13 9.87
C GLU A 80 -2.73 9.82 8.53
N ARG A 81 -2.26 11.06 8.35
CA ARG A 81 -2.38 11.78 7.08
C ARG A 81 -1.66 11.06 5.95
N ALA A 82 -0.42 10.61 6.17
CA ALA A 82 0.34 9.90 5.15
C ALA A 82 -0.34 8.58 4.73
N ASN A 83 -0.87 7.83 5.70
CA ASN A 83 -1.61 6.59 5.46
C ASN A 83 -2.92 6.85 4.71
N PHE A 84 -3.64 7.92 5.06
CA PHE A 84 -4.84 8.34 4.36
C PHE A 84 -4.55 8.72 2.90
N PHE A 85 -3.51 9.51 2.64
CA PHE A 85 -3.15 9.85 1.25
C PHE A 85 -2.73 8.62 0.45
N ALA A 86 -2.01 7.68 1.06
CA ALA A 86 -1.64 6.43 0.40
C ALA A 86 -2.87 5.58 0.05
N SER A 87 -3.84 5.46 0.96
CA SER A 87 -5.06 4.69 0.73
C SER A 87 -5.96 5.35 -0.32
N VAL A 88 -6.14 6.67 -0.28
CA VAL A 88 -6.89 7.42 -1.29
C VAL A 88 -6.26 7.23 -2.67
N CYS A 89 -4.94 7.42 -2.81
CA CYS A 89 -4.24 7.20 -4.08
C CYS A 89 -4.40 5.77 -4.61
N ALA A 90 -4.40 4.76 -3.73
CA ALA A 90 -4.62 3.37 -4.12
C ALA A 90 -6.05 3.13 -4.62
N ILE A 91 -7.05 3.63 -3.88
CA ILE A 91 -8.47 3.52 -4.22
C ILE A 91 -8.75 4.26 -5.53
N THR A 92 -8.28 5.50 -5.68
CA THR A 92 -8.47 6.30 -6.91
C THR A 92 -7.87 5.60 -8.13
N ARG A 93 -6.66 5.02 -8.00
CA ARG A 93 -6.04 4.28 -9.09
C ARG A 93 -6.84 3.03 -9.48
N TYR A 94 -7.33 2.28 -8.48
CA TYR A 94 -8.19 1.12 -8.71
C TYR A 94 -9.52 1.50 -9.38
N ALA A 95 -10.18 2.54 -8.86
CA ALA A 95 -11.43 3.06 -9.40
C ALA A 95 -11.26 3.55 -10.85
N CYS A 96 -10.20 4.30 -11.13
CA CYS A 96 -9.88 4.77 -12.48
C CYS A 96 -9.67 3.60 -13.46
N ARG A 97 -8.87 2.59 -13.08
CA ARG A 97 -8.68 1.38 -13.91
C ARG A 97 -9.98 0.64 -14.17
N THR A 98 -10.84 0.57 -13.16
CA THR A 98 -12.12 -0.14 -13.26
C THR A 98 -13.07 0.64 -14.16
N ALA A 99 -13.19 1.96 -13.97
CA ALA A 99 -13.98 2.85 -14.80
C ALA A 99 -13.54 2.77 -16.28
N LEU A 100 -12.23 2.82 -16.55
CA LEU A 100 -11.69 2.69 -17.91
C LEU A 100 -12.06 1.35 -18.57
N ARG A 101 -12.12 0.26 -17.80
CA ARG A 101 -12.55 -1.06 -18.33
C ARG A 101 -14.03 -1.06 -18.66
N TRP A 102 -14.86 -0.47 -17.81
CA TRP A 102 -16.30 -0.34 -18.05
C TRP A 102 -16.61 0.57 -19.24
N THR A 103 -15.90 1.69 -19.41
CA THR A 103 -16.11 2.60 -20.55
C THR A 103 -15.77 1.91 -21.87
N VAL A 104 -14.68 1.13 -21.93
CA VAL A 104 -14.35 0.33 -23.12
C VAL A 104 -15.44 -0.71 -23.40
N GLY A 105 -15.92 -1.41 -22.38
CA GLY A 105 -17.01 -2.38 -22.53
C GLY A 105 -18.31 -1.74 -23.04
N ILE A 106 -18.69 -0.58 -22.49
CA ILE A 106 -19.87 0.18 -22.93
C ILE A 106 -19.68 0.70 -24.36
N ALA A 107 -18.50 1.23 -24.70
CA ALA A 107 -18.21 1.72 -26.04
C ALA A 107 -18.31 0.60 -27.09
N ILE A 108 -17.73 -0.57 -26.82
CA ILE A 108 -17.86 -1.74 -27.69
C ILE A 108 -19.34 -2.16 -27.82
N GLY A 109 -20.07 -2.20 -26.70
CA GLY A 109 -21.50 -2.49 -26.69
C GLY A 109 -22.32 -1.53 -27.55
N LEU A 110 -22.04 -0.22 -27.47
CA LEU A 110 -22.69 0.80 -28.29
C LEU A 110 -22.35 0.67 -29.77
N VAL A 111 -21.11 0.33 -30.12
CA VAL A 111 -20.70 0.09 -31.51
C VAL A 111 -21.43 -1.12 -32.09
N VAL A 112 -21.51 -2.23 -31.35
CA VAL A 112 -22.25 -3.42 -31.76
C VAL A 112 -23.75 -3.09 -31.87
N PHE A 113 -24.31 -2.39 -30.89
CA PHE A 113 -25.72 -1.99 -30.93
C PHE A 113 -26.03 -1.10 -32.13
N ALA A 114 -25.19 -0.12 -32.46
CA ALA A 114 -25.37 0.71 -33.64
C ALA A 114 -25.25 -0.10 -34.93
N TYR A 115 -24.30 -1.04 -35.00
CA TYR A 115 -24.08 -1.89 -36.18
C TYR A 115 -25.26 -2.83 -36.46
N TYR A 116 -25.80 -3.48 -35.43
CA TYR A 116 -26.92 -4.41 -35.57
C TYR A 116 -28.30 -3.73 -35.50
N GLY A 117 -28.41 -2.59 -34.82
CA GLY A 117 -29.66 -1.86 -34.61
C GLY A 117 -30.01 -0.86 -35.73
N ALA A 118 -29.03 -0.37 -36.51
CA ALA A 118 -29.28 0.51 -37.66
C ALA A 118 -29.61 -0.24 -38.96
N GLY A 119 -29.56 -1.59 -38.94
CA GLY A 119 -29.86 -2.45 -40.07
C GLY A 119 -31.29 -2.96 -40.15
N HIS A 120 -32.20 -2.46 -39.30
CA HIS A 120 -33.60 -2.87 -39.23
C HIS A 120 -34.57 -1.69 -39.38
#